data_AF-A0A7L4PTS1-F1
#
_entry.id   AF-A0A7L4PTS1-F1
#
_cell.length_a   1.000
_cell.length_b   1.000
_cell.length_c   1.000
_cell.angle_alpha   90.00
_cell.angle_beta   90.00
_cell.angle_gamma   90.00
#
_symmetry.space_group_name_H-M   'P 1'
#
loop_
_entity.id
_entity.type
_entity.pdbx_description
1 polymer ?
#
loop_
_entity_poly.entity_id
_entity_poly.type
_entity_poly.pdbx_seq_one_letter_code
_entity_poly.pdbx_strand_id
1 'polypeptide(L)'
;MKYWSLAVLLLIVGGLMVPVSGAEPGRYSYITVESVQINLVNDRATIEVWYSIDEGVQFLVVLLGKSDLKDKLTSILLVEDARYRVIELDHAVLVVEGVSYNYGDGSYWFPEHAFGTTIPDLIVRTPQSVRHLTDTGVFPNGIGYFETP
;
A
#
# COMPACT_ATOMS: atom_id res chain seq x y z
N MET A 1 41.58 12.29 -13.27
CA MET A 1 40.91 11.40 -12.29
C MET A 1 39.72 12.07 -11.55
N LYS A 2 39.60 13.40 -11.51
CA LYS A 2 38.61 14.12 -10.67
C LYS A 2 37.13 13.97 -11.08
N TYR A 3 36.83 13.58 -12.32
CA TYR A 3 35.46 13.38 -12.83
C TYR A 3 35.10 11.92 -13.06
N TRP A 4 36.01 10.99 -12.74
CA TRP A 4 35.79 9.56 -12.99
C TRP A 4 34.70 9.01 -12.08
N SER A 5 34.69 9.44 -10.82
CA SER A 5 33.64 9.10 -9.85
C SER A 5 32.27 9.63 -10.29
N LEU A 6 32.22 10.82 -10.89
CA LEU A 6 30.98 11.43 -11.39
C LEU A 6 30.47 10.70 -12.65
N ALA A 7 31.40 10.30 -13.54
CA ALA A 7 31.08 9.55 -14.74
C ALA A 7 30.57 8.14 -14.42
N VAL A 8 31.16 7.46 -13.44
CA VAL A 8 30.70 6.15 -12.95
C VAL A 8 29.33 6.28 -12.30
N LEU A 9 29.09 7.32 -11.49
CA LEU A 9 27.79 7.58 -10.89
C LEU A 9 26.71 7.83 -11.95
N LEU A 10 27.00 8.63 -12.97
CA LEU A 10 26.10 8.88 -14.10
C LEU A 10 25.81 7.62 -14.93
N LEU A 11 26.79 6.73 -15.09
CA LEU A 11 26.62 5.46 -15.79
C LEU A 11 25.72 4.49 -15.00
N ILE A 12 25.87 4.45 -13.68
CA ILE A 12 25.02 3.63 -12.81
C ILE A 12 23.59 4.17 -12.80
N VAL A 13 23.41 5.50 -12.71
CA VAL A 13 22.08 6.14 -12.74
C VAL A 13 21.42 6.00 -14.12
N GLY A 14 22.18 6.09 -15.20
CA GLY A 14 21.68 5.94 -16.58
C GLY A 14 21.27 4.52 -16.94
N GLY A 15 21.92 3.49 -16.37
CA GLY A 15 21.61 2.08 -16.62
C GLY A 15 20.31 1.59 -15.97
N LEU A 16 19.73 2.36 -15.04
CA LEU A 16 18.49 2.01 -14.34
C LEU A 16 17.22 2.41 -15.11
N MET A 17 17.35 3.06 -16.27
CA MET A 17 16.22 3.41 -17.13
C MET A 17 15.83 2.22 -18.01
N VAL A 18 15.26 1.19 -17.41
CA VAL A 18 14.63 0.08 -18.15
C VAL A 18 13.18 0.49 -18.47
N PRO A 19 12.73 0.44 -19.74
CA PRO A 19 11.34 0.70 -20.06
C PRO A 19 10.44 -0.36 -19.40
N VAL A 20 9.60 0.07 -18.45
CA VAL A 20 8.54 -0.78 -17.87
C VAL A 20 7.49 -1.03 -18.95
N SER A 21 7.55 -2.21 -19.55
CA SER A 21 6.55 -2.68 -20.51
C SER A 21 5.35 -3.25 -19.78
N GLY A 22 4.17 -2.68 -20.04
CA GLY A 22 2.87 -3.23 -19.60
C GLY A 22 2.49 -2.82 -18.19
N ALA A 23 1.29 -2.28 -18.02
CA ALA A 23 0.68 -2.09 -16.71
C ALA A 23 0.31 -3.47 -16.14
N GLU A 24 1.29 -4.18 -15.58
CA GLU A 24 1.03 -5.35 -14.74
C GLU A 24 0.05 -4.93 -13.62
N PRO A 25 -1.06 -5.65 -13.40
CA PRO A 25 -1.96 -5.38 -12.28
C PRO A 25 -1.16 -5.33 -10.98
N GLY A 26 -1.43 -4.36 -10.11
CA GLY A 26 -0.65 -4.16 -8.88
C GLY A 26 0.60 -3.31 -9.04
N ARG A 27 1.10 -3.06 -10.26
CA ARG A 27 2.35 -2.34 -10.43
C ARG A 27 2.21 -0.85 -10.15
N TYR A 28 3.14 -0.33 -9.34
CA TYR A 28 3.31 1.08 -9.04
C TYR A 28 4.80 1.37 -8.83
N SER A 29 5.42 2.07 -9.78
CA SER A 29 6.88 2.30 -9.78
C SER A 29 7.65 0.97 -9.74
N TYR A 30 8.52 0.77 -8.76
CA TYR A 30 9.29 -0.47 -8.56
C TYR A 30 8.57 -1.50 -7.65
N ILE A 31 7.35 -1.19 -7.21
CA ILE A 31 6.57 -2.02 -6.30
C ILE A 31 5.48 -2.72 -7.12
N THR A 32 5.31 -4.01 -6.90
CA THR A 32 4.15 -4.76 -7.39
C THR A 32 3.32 -5.22 -6.21
N VAL A 33 2.13 -4.65 -6.05
CA VAL A 33 1.19 -5.04 -5.01
C VAL A 33 0.59 -6.39 -5.37
N GLU A 34 0.59 -7.31 -4.40
CA GLU A 34 0.06 -8.66 -4.58
C GLU A 34 -1.30 -8.78 -3.88
N SER A 35 -1.39 -8.30 -2.64
CA SER A 35 -2.64 -8.29 -1.90
C SER A 35 -2.71 -7.17 -0.86
N VAL A 36 -3.94 -6.74 -0.57
CA VAL A 36 -4.26 -5.80 0.50
C VAL A 36 -5.36 -6.40 1.36
N GLN A 37 -5.12 -6.43 2.67
CA GLN A 37 -6.12 -6.79 3.65
C GLN A 37 -6.41 -5.59 4.56
N ILE A 38 -7.67 -5.20 4.63
CA ILE A 38 -8.16 -4.14 5.52
C ILE A 38 -9.02 -4.80 6.60
N ASN A 39 -8.54 -4.80 7.84
CA ASN A 39 -9.30 -5.26 9.01
C ASN A 39 -9.89 -4.05 9.74
N LEU A 40 -11.21 -3.96 9.77
CA LEU A 40 -11.98 -2.89 10.39
C LEU A 40 -12.49 -3.36 11.76
N VAL A 41 -12.17 -2.61 12.81
CA VAL A 41 -12.70 -2.82 14.16
C VAL A 41 -12.97 -1.45 14.78
N ASN A 42 -14.21 -1.20 15.16
CA ASN A 42 -14.68 0.13 15.60
C ASN A 42 -14.30 1.20 14.56
N ASP A 43 -13.68 2.32 14.93
CA ASP A 43 -13.25 3.39 14.02
C ASP A 43 -11.84 3.17 13.42
N ARG A 44 -11.23 2.00 13.64
CA ARG A 44 -9.85 1.71 13.24
C ARG A 44 -9.78 0.73 12.07
N ALA A 45 -8.90 1.02 11.11
CA ALA A 45 -8.39 0.05 10.14
C ALA A 45 -6.97 -0.40 10.48
N THR A 46 -6.74 -1.71 10.44
CA THR A 46 -5.40 -2.29 10.30
C THR A 46 -5.27 -2.80 8.87
N ILE A 47 -4.32 -2.22 8.13
CA ILE A 47 -4.09 -2.50 6.72
C ILE A 47 -2.80 -3.29 6.60
N GLU A 48 -2.88 -4.50 6.08
CA GLU A 48 -1.75 -5.36 5.73
C GLU A 48 -1.60 -5.35 4.22
N VAL A 49 -0.39 -5.13 3.73
CA VAL A 49 -0.09 -5.10 2.30
C VAL A 49 1.07 -6.04 2.04
N TRP A 50 0.87 -6.95 1.08
CA TRP A 50 1.92 -7.79 0.53
C TRP A 50 2.29 -7.29 -0.86
N TYR A 51 3.59 -7.21 -1.10
CA TYR A 51 4.13 -6.67 -2.34
C TYR A 51 5.50 -7.26 -2.63
N SER A 52 5.95 -7.11 -3.87
CA SER A 52 7.33 -7.34 -4.27
C SER A 52 8.00 -6.03 -4.71
N ILE A 53 9.31 -5.93 -4.49
CA ILE A 53 10.16 -4.84 -4.96
C ILE A 53 11.05 -5.40 -6.06
N ASP A 54 11.15 -4.69 -7.20
CA ASP A 54 12.05 -5.01 -8.30
C ASP A 54 13.47 -5.33 -7.76
N GLU A 55 14.05 -6.46 -8.18
CA GLU A 55 15.31 -6.99 -7.63
C GLU A 55 16.46 -5.97 -7.68
N GLY A 56 16.55 -5.19 -8.78
CA GLY A 56 17.55 -4.13 -8.94
C GLY A 56 17.38 -2.93 -8.00
N VAL A 57 16.23 -2.81 -7.33
CA VAL A 57 15.88 -1.68 -6.45
C VAL A 57 15.90 -2.06 -4.97
N GLN A 58 15.76 -3.35 -4.63
CA GLN A 58 15.75 -3.82 -3.24
C GLN A 58 16.97 -3.33 -2.43
N PHE A 59 18.16 -3.43 -3.01
CA PHE A 59 19.39 -2.95 -2.37
C PHE A 59 19.36 -1.44 -2.09
N LEU A 60 18.81 -0.65 -3.03
CA LEU A 60 18.70 0.80 -2.88
C LEU A 60 17.73 1.18 -1.75
N VAL A 61 16.61 0.46 -1.62
CA VAL A 61 15.64 0.68 -0.54
C VAL A 61 16.26 0.41 0.83
N VAL A 62 17.10 -0.62 0.94
CA VAL A 62 17.83 -0.91 2.19
C VAL A 62 18.89 0.17 2.47
N LEU A 63 19.66 0.56 1.45
CA LEU A 63 20.79 1.49 1.58
C LEU A 63 20.34 2.92 1.90
N LEU A 64 19.29 3.41 1.22
CA LEU A 64 18.79 4.78 1.34
C LEU A 64 17.71 4.93 2.42
N GLY A 65 17.25 3.81 2.97
CA GLY A 65 16.19 3.75 3.97
C GLY A 65 14.79 3.65 3.36
N LYS A 66 13.82 3.31 4.21
CA LYS A 66 12.46 2.94 3.80
C LYS A 66 11.50 4.14 3.63
N SER A 67 11.99 5.37 3.55
CA SER A 67 11.13 6.57 3.46
C SER A 67 10.37 6.59 2.13
N ASP A 68 11.08 6.46 1.01
CA ASP A 68 10.46 6.41 -0.33
C ASP A 68 9.47 5.25 -0.46
N LEU A 69 9.77 4.11 0.17
CA LEU A 69 8.85 2.98 0.24
C LEU A 69 7.56 3.34 1.00
N LYS A 70 7.63 4.06 2.13
CA LYS A 70 6.43 4.55 2.82
C LYS A 70 5.63 5.50 1.95
N ASP A 71 6.30 6.45 1.30
CA ASP A 71 5.61 7.46 0.48
C ASP A 71 4.88 6.81 -0.70
N LYS A 72 5.50 5.81 -1.34
CA LYS A 72 4.87 5.03 -2.42
C LYS A 72 3.72 4.17 -1.90
N LEU A 73 3.89 3.47 -0.78
CA LEU A 73 2.80 2.67 -0.19
C LEU A 73 1.62 3.55 0.24
N THR A 74 1.88 4.74 0.77
CA THR A 74 0.85 5.74 1.09
C THR A 74 0.12 6.20 -0.17
N SER A 75 0.85 6.40 -1.27
CA SER A 75 0.27 6.79 -2.57
C SER A 75 -0.53 5.66 -3.22
N ILE A 76 -0.12 4.40 -3.05
CA ILE A 76 -0.83 3.21 -3.51
C ILE A 76 -2.14 3.05 -2.72
N LEU A 77 -2.06 3.15 -1.40
CA LEU A 77 -3.21 2.93 -0.53
C LEU A 77 -4.13 4.14 -0.45
N LEU A 78 -3.67 5.34 -0.80
CA LEU A 78 -4.42 6.61 -0.69
C LEU A 78 -5.02 6.81 0.71
N VAL A 79 -4.28 6.44 1.76
CA VAL A 79 -4.69 6.62 3.16
C VAL A 79 -3.97 7.79 3.80
N GLU A 80 -4.74 8.69 4.40
CA GLU A 80 -4.20 9.82 5.15
C GLU A 80 -3.87 9.42 6.60
N ASP A 81 -2.90 10.10 7.21
CA ASP A 81 -2.50 9.95 8.62
C ASP A 81 -2.21 8.51 9.09
N ALA A 82 -1.82 7.63 8.15
CA ALA A 82 -1.52 6.24 8.44
C ALA A 82 -0.23 6.10 9.26
N ARG A 83 -0.30 5.29 10.33
CA ARG A 83 0.87 4.95 11.14
C ARG A 83 1.40 3.57 10.74
N TYR A 84 2.59 3.56 10.13
CA TYR A 84 3.32 2.33 9.84
C TYR A 84 3.75 1.63 11.13
N ARG A 85 3.25 0.41 11.35
CA ARG A 85 3.69 -0.50 12.42
C ARG A 85 4.85 -1.37 11.95
N VAL A 86 4.73 -1.89 10.73
CA VAL A 86 5.75 -2.72 10.09
C VAL A 86 5.98 -2.21 8.68
N ILE A 87 7.24 -2.25 8.24
CA ILE A 87 7.62 -1.96 6.85
C ILE A 87 8.85 -2.78 6.51
N GLU A 88 8.68 -3.74 5.62
CA GLU A 88 9.69 -4.70 5.17
C GLU A 88 9.83 -4.61 3.65
N LEU A 89 10.60 -5.49 3.02
CA LEU A 89 10.79 -5.43 1.56
C LEU A 89 9.67 -6.13 0.79
N ASP A 90 8.86 -6.91 1.49
CA ASP A 90 7.81 -7.77 0.97
C ASP A 90 6.43 -7.54 1.64
N HIS A 91 6.41 -6.88 2.80
CA HIS A 91 5.17 -6.60 3.50
C HIS A 91 5.21 -5.31 4.31
N ALA A 92 4.03 -4.72 4.53
CA ALA A 92 3.85 -3.61 5.45
C ALA A 92 2.54 -3.75 6.23
N VAL A 93 2.53 -3.21 7.46
CA VAL A 93 1.33 -3.07 8.28
C VAL A 93 1.16 -1.63 8.69
N LEU A 94 -0.02 -1.08 8.41
CA LEU A 94 -0.40 0.29 8.74
C LEU A 94 -1.64 0.28 9.62
N VAL A 95 -1.75 1.29 10.49
CA VAL A 95 -2.95 1.53 11.29
C VAL A 95 -3.46 2.93 10.98
N VAL A 96 -4.74 3.01 10.63
CA VAL A 96 -5.47 4.26 10.37
C VAL A 96 -6.60 4.35 11.39
N GLU A 97 -6.67 5.47 12.11
CA GLU A 97 -7.76 5.76 13.05
C GLU A 97 -8.79 6.66 12.37
N GLY A 98 -10.05 6.61 12.82
CA GLY A 98 -11.11 7.46 12.28
C GLY A 98 -11.44 7.19 10.81
N VAL A 99 -11.12 6.00 10.30
CA VAL A 99 -11.34 5.63 8.89
C VAL A 99 -12.82 5.40 8.56
N SER A 100 -13.60 5.12 9.60
CA SER A 100 -15.03 4.84 9.51
C SER A 100 -15.82 5.89 10.27
N TYR A 101 -16.96 6.28 9.69
CA TYR A 101 -17.92 7.13 10.38
C TYR A 101 -18.54 6.36 11.54
N ASN A 102 -18.36 6.86 12.77
CA ASN A 102 -18.99 6.33 13.97
C ASN A 102 -20.32 7.08 14.20
N TYR A 103 -21.44 6.37 14.19
CA TYR A 103 -22.78 6.97 14.40
C TYR A 103 -23.12 7.19 15.88
N GLY A 104 -22.30 6.71 16.81
CA GLY A 104 -22.46 6.89 18.26
C GLY A 104 -23.41 5.91 18.94
N ASP A 105 -23.96 4.95 18.19
CA ASP A 105 -24.86 3.89 18.67
C ASP A 105 -24.23 2.49 18.53
N GLY A 106 -22.90 2.43 18.39
CA GLY A 106 -22.17 1.20 18.12
C GLY A 106 -22.17 0.77 16.66
N SER A 107 -22.75 1.55 15.74
CA SER A 107 -22.66 1.32 14.30
C SER A 107 -21.58 2.19 13.63
N TYR A 108 -20.91 1.59 12.65
CA TYR A 108 -19.80 2.18 11.90
C TYR A 108 -20.03 2.03 10.41
N TRP A 109 -19.55 3.00 9.64
CA TRP A 109 -19.56 2.96 8.18
C TRP A 109 -18.17 3.25 7.63
N PHE A 110 -17.54 2.24 7.04
CA PHE A 110 -16.34 2.43 6.23
C PHE A 110 -16.78 2.81 4.81
N PRO A 111 -16.46 4.02 4.33
CA PRO A 111 -16.92 4.49 3.03
C PRO A 111 -16.28 3.71 1.86
N GLU A 112 -16.73 4.05 0.65
CA GLU A 112 -16.00 3.67 -0.55
C GLU A 112 -14.58 4.24 -0.51
N HIS A 113 -13.62 3.45 -1.02
CA HIS A 113 -12.20 3.79 -0.97
C HIS A 113 -11.53 3.50 -2.31
N ALA A 114 -10.82 4.47 -2.87
CA ALA A 114 -10.06 4.31 -4.10
C ALA A 114 -8.58 4.00 -3.80
N PHE A 115 -7.93 3.25 -4.69
CA PHE A 115 -6.51 2.94 -4.61
C PHE A 115 -5.76 3.63 -5.75
N GLY A 116 -4.48 3.96 -5.52
CA GLY A 116 -3.59 4.59 -6.51
C GLY A 116 -3.13 3.64 -7.63
N THR A 117 -3.43 2.34 -7.51
CA THR A 117 -3.22 1.32 -8.53
C THR A 117 -4.28 0.22 -8.39
N THR A 118 -4.33 -0.71 -9.35
CA THR A 118 -5.16 -1.92 -9.27
C THR A 118 -4.63 -2.83 -8.18
N ILE A 119 -5.48 -3.29 -7.27
CA ILE A 119 -5.16 -4.29 -6.25
C ILE A 119 -5.58 -5.67 -6.76
N PRO A 120 -4.65 -6.62 -6.98
CA PRO A 120 -4.98 -7.95 -7.50
C PRO A 120 -5.88 -8.75 -6.55
N ASP A 121 -5.60 -8.71 -5.25
CA ASP A 121 -6.41 -9.35 -4.21
C ASP A 121 -6.70 -8.37 -3.07
N LEU A 122 -7.97 -7.97 -2.93
CA LEU A 122 -8.42 -7.06 -1.89
C LEU A 122 -9.40 -7.76 -0.95
N ILE A 123 -9.06 -7.83 0.33
CA ILE A 123 -9.94 -8.36 1.36
C ILE A 123 -10.26 -7.27 2.38
N VAL A 124 -11.54 -6.93 2.51
CA VAL A 124 -12.05 -6.03 3.55
C VAL A 124 -12.82 -6.84 4.57
N ARG A 125 -12.29 -6.92 5.79
CA ARG A 125 -12.88 -7.66 6.91
C ARG A 125 -13.46 -6.70 7.93
N THR A 126 -14.67 -6.99 8.36
CA THR A 126 -15.34 -6.42 9.52
C THR A 126 -15.57 -7.55 10.52
N PRO A 127 -15.99 -7.28 11.77
CA PRO A 127 -16.29 -8.34 12.72
C PRO A 127 -17.41 -9.29 12.25
N GLN A 128 -18.35 -8.80 11.46
CA GLN A 128 -19.55 -9.53 11.04
C GLN A 128 -19.45 -10.09 9.61
N SER A 129 -18.57 -9.55 8.78
CA SER A 129 -18.54 -9.89 7.36
C SER A 129 -17.18 -9.68 6.71
N VAL A 130 -16.95 -10.41 5.62
CA VAL A 130 -15.75 -10.30 4.78
C VAL A 130 -16.19 -10.04 3.35
N ARG A 131 -15.58 -9.05 2.70
CA ARG A 131 -15.70 -8.80 1.27
C ARG A 131 -14.38 -9.08 0.59
N HIS A 132 -14.44 -9.76 -0.54
CA HIS A 132 -13.31 -10.11 -1.36
C HIS A 132 -13.55 -9.55 -2.76
N LEU A 133 -12.56 -8.82 -3.28
CA LEU A 133 -12.54 -8.29 -4.63
C LEU A 133 -11.20 -8.63 -5.26
N THR A 134 -11.20 -8.84 -6.57
CA THR A 134 -10.00 -9.13 -7.35
C THR A 134 -9.83 -8.09 -8.45
N ASP A 135 -8.58 -7.76 -8.78
CA ASP A 135 -8.21 -6.83 -9.84
C ASP A 135 -8.99 -5.51 -9.81
N THR A 136 -9.10 -4.91 -8.63
CA THR A 136 -9.90 -3.69 -8.43
C THR A 136 -9.05 -2.49 -8.03
N GLY A 137 -9.33 -1.32 -8.59
CA GLY A 137 -8.78 -0.04 -8.13
C GLY A 137 -9.65 0.65 -7.08
N VAL A 138 -10.76 0.03 -6.65
CA VAL A 138 -11.73 0.63 -5.74
C VAL A 138 -12.38 -0.44 -4.83
N PHE A 139 -12.66 -0.07 -3.59
CA PHE A 139 -13.61 -0.73 -2.72
C PHE A 139 -14.97 -0.04 -2.83
N PRO A 140 -15.93 -0.57 -3.63
CA PRO A 140 -17.14 0.16 -3.97
C PRO A 140 -18.20 0.11 -2.86
N ASN A 141 -19.08 1.11 -2.84
CA ASN A 141 -20.30 1.18 -2.02
C ASN A 141 -20.09 1.22 -0.49
N GLY A 142 -18.86 1.15 0.02
CA GLY A 142 -18.57 1.08 1.45
C GLY A 142 -19.14 -0.16 2.15
N ILE A 143 -18.95 -0.26 3.47
CA ILE A 143 -19.48 -1.34 4.30
C ILE A 143 -19.83 -0.85 5.71
N GLY A 144 -21.03 -1.23 6.16
CA GLY A 144 -21.50 -1.00 7.52
C GLY A 144 -21.18 -2.19 8.42
N TYR A 145 -20.86 -1.92 9.67
CA TYR A 145 -20.57 -2.94 10.68
C TYR A 145 -20.84 -2.40 12.08
N PHE A 146 -20.87 -3.29 13.07
CA PHE A 146 -21.09 -2.93 14.47
C PHE A 146 -19.84 -3.11 15.31
N GLU A 147 -19.76 -2.39 16.43
CA GLU A 147 -18.74 -2.59 17.44
C GLU A 147 -18.66 -4.05 17.88
N THR A 148 -17.45 -4.42 18.28
CA THR A 148 -17.21 -5.65 19.02
C THR A 148 -17.11 -5.32 20.51
N PRO A 149 -17.78 -6.09 21.38
CA PRO A 149 -17.67 -5.95 22.83
C PRO A 149 -16.26 -6.28 23.35
#